data_AF-A0A643K1A7-F1
#
_entry.id   AF-A0A643K1A7-F1
#
_cell.length_a   1.000
_cell.length_b   1.000
_cell.length_c   1.000
_cell.angle_alpha   90.00
_cell.angle_beta   90.00
_cell.angle_gamma   90.00
#
_symmetry.space_group_name_H-M   'P 1'
#
loop_
_entity.id
_entity.type
_entity.pdbx_description
1 polymer ?
#
loop_
_entity_poly.entity_id
_entity_poly.type
_entity_poly.pdbx_seq_one_letter_code
_entity_poly.pdbx_strand_id
1 'polypeptide(L)'
;MVTLPTIVAQSSSSASLPDSTIIGVAASFVSAFLVYSARQVWERKKLKRALLTEVGQMTGITDCANQMARLSKRPPGRQLQPDDMPSPDSIPTTVYEASAVNIGLLGGVFRGSELENAVDFYSKVTKYKGVIQRISESENVSEEIPDTVQEDLYDNIGELEETRAEIVSRSKFVEG
;
A
#
# COMPACT_ATOMS: atom_id res chain seq x y z
N MET A 1 61.75 -46.18 24.56
CA MET A 1 60.51 -46.95 24.34
C MET A 1 59.35 -45.96 24.42
N VAL A 2 58.79 -45.60 23.27
CA VAL A 2 57.69 -44.63 23.14
C VAL A 2 56.50 -45.41 22.59
N THR A 3 55.46 -45.58 23.41
CA THR A 3 54.21 -46.26 23.03
C THR A 3 53.29 -45.25 22.33
N LEU A 4 53.01 -45.51 21.06
CA LEU A 4 52.04 -44.79 20.23
C LEU A 4 50.60 -45.07 20.71
N PRO A 5 49.70 -44.08 20.77
CA PRO A 5 48.28 -44.32 20.98
C PRO A 5 47.63 -44.85 19.70
N THR A 6 46.97 -46.01 19.82
CA THR A 6 46.05 -46.56 18.82
C THR A 6 44.88 -45.60 18.61
N ILE A 7 44.80 -45.01 17.43
CA ILE A 7 43.61 -44.28 16.97
C ILE A 7 42.57 -45.35 16.62
N VAL A 8 41.54 -45.50 17.47
CA VAL A 8 40.32 -46.21 17.09
C VAL A 8 39.62 -45.37 16.03
N ALA A 9 39.66 -45.84 14.79
CA ALA A 9 38.83 -45.31 13.71
C ALA A 9 37.36 -45.54 14.10
N GLN A 10 36.69 -44.46 14.49
CA GLN A 10 35.23 -44.46 14.66
C GLN A 10 34.63 -44.64 13.27
N SER A 11 34.15 -45.87 13.01
CA SER A 11 33.36 -46.21 11.84
C SER A 11 32.21 -45.22 11.72
N SER A 12 32.19 -44.51 10.60
CA SER A 12 31.08 -43.70 10.13
C SER A 12 29.83 -44.58 10.00
N SER A 13 29.03 -44.61 11.05
CA SER A 13 27.67 -45.15 10.99
C SER A 13 26.88 -44.25 10.06
N SER A 14 26.63 -44.72 8.84
CA SER A 14 25.60 -44.22 7.97
C SER A 14 24.26 -44.33 8.71
N ALA A 15 23.89 -43.27 9.42
CA ALA A 15 22.59 -43.14 10.06
C ALA A 15 21.53 -42.97 8.97
N SER A 16 21.09 -44.09 8.38
CA SER A 16 19.84 -44.16 7.65
C SER A 16 18.72 -43.88 8.65
N LEU A 17 18.19 -42.64 8.62
CA LEU A 17 17.05 -42.27 9.43
C LEU A 17 15.88 -43.22 9.11
N PRO A 18 15.12 -43.72 10.12
CA PRO A 18 13.93 -44.51 9.86
C PRO A 18 12.97 -43.72 8.96
N ASP A 19 12.36 -44.36 7.96
CA ASP A 19 11.39 -43.73 7.05
C ASP A 19 10.27 -43.00 7.81
N SER A 20 9.86 -43.51 8.98
CA SER A 20 8.87 -42.89 9.86
C SER A 20 9.32 -41.53 10.42
N THR A 21 10.61 -41.33 10.67
CA THR A 21 11.17 -40.08 11.17
C THR A 21 11.23 -39.03 10.05
N ILE A 22 11.54 -39.45 8.82
CA ILE A 22 11.53 -38.58 7.64
C ILE A 22 10.09 -38.13 7.33
N ILE A 23 9.12 -39.04 7.42
CA ILE A 23 7.69 -38.71 7.25
C ILE A 23 7.20 -37.77 8.35
N GLY A 24 7.57 -37.98 9.61
CA GLY A 24 7.19 -37.12 10.73
C GLY A 24 7.76 -35.71 10.65
N VAL A 25 9.01 -35.58 10.21
CA VAL A 25 9.66 -34.28 9.97
C VAL A 25 9.02 -33.56 8.77
N ALA A 26 8.79 -34.27 7.65
CA ALA A 26 8.09 -33.70 6.50
C ALA A 26 6.67 -33.23 6.83
N ALA A 27 5.91 -34.01 7.61
CA ALA A 27 4.57 -33.63 8.06
C ALA A 27 4.58 -32.37 8.96
N SER A 28 5.63 -32.20 9.78
CA SER A 28 5.83 -31.02 10.61
C SER A 28 6.13 -29.77 9.77
N PHE A 29 6.93 -29.90 8.72
CA PHE A 29 7.17 -28.79 7.77
C PHE A 29 5.92 -28.41 6.98
N VAL A 30 5.15 -29.40 6.51
CA VAL A 30 3.91 -29.15 5.75
C VAL A 30 2.86 -28.47 6.64
N SER A 31 2.68 -28.95 7.88
CA SER A 31 1.73 -28.33 8.82
C SER A 31 2.14 -26.90 9.19
N ALA A 32 3.42 -26.64 9.45
CA ALA A 32 3.93 -25.30 9.69
C ALA A 32 3.72 -24.38 8.48
N PHE A 33 3.97 -24.88 7.26
CA PHE A 33 3.76 -24.15 6.02
C PHE A 33 2.29 -23.79 5.78
N LEU A 34 1.37 -24.72 6.07
CA LEU A 34 -0.07 -24.48 5.96
C LEU A 34 -0.55 -23.42 6.96
N VAL A 35 -0.13 -23.50 8.22
CA VAL A 35 -0.47 -22.51 9.25
C VAL A 35 0.06 -21.13 8.87
N TYR A 36 1.31 -21.06 8.41
CA TYR A 36 1.93 -19.81 7.95
C TYR A 36 1.18 -19.22 6.76
N SER A 37 0.86 -20.03 5.75
CA SER A 37 0.11 -19.60 4.56
C SER A 37 -1.29 -19.10 4.93
N ALA A 38 -1.99 -19.81 5.82
CA ALA A 38 -3.31 -19.40 6.30
C ALA A 38 -3.27 -18.04 7.02
N ARG A 39 -2.26 -17.84 7.88
CA ARG A 39 -2.04 -16.56 8.57
C ARG A 39 -1.77 -15.42 7.59
N GLN A 40 -0.92 -15.66 6.60
CA GLN A 40 -0.56 -14.66 5.59
C GLN A 40 -1.76 -14.25 4.73
N VAL A 41 -2.64 -15.20 4.37
CA VAL A 41 -3.90 -14.91 3.67
C VAL A 41 -4.83 -14.05 4.54
N TRP A 42 -4.89 -14.32 5.84
CA TRP A 42 -5.75 -13.55 6.74
C TRP A 42 -5.24 -12.12 6.94
N GLU A 43 -3.93 -11.95 7.15
CA GLU A 43 -3.30 -10.64 7.26
C GLU A 43 -3.48 -9.84 5.97
N ARG A 44 -3.32 -10.46 4.79
CA ARG A 44 -3.61 -9.82 3.49
C ARG A 44 -5.06 -9.37 3.38
N LYS A 45 -6.03 -10.23 3.75
CA LYS A 45 -7.46 -9.86 3.71
C LYS A 45 -7.78 -8.71 4.65
N LYS A 46 -7.19 -8.71 5.84
CA LYS A 46 -7.36 -7.64 6.83
C LYS A 46 -6.80 -6.32 6.30
N LEU A 47 -5.59 -6.35 5.75
CA LEU A 47 -4.94 -5.19 5.14
C LEU A 47 -5.76 -4.63 3.98
N LYS A 48 -6.14 -5.49 3.02
CA LYS A 48 -6.97 -5.09 1.88
C LYS A 48 -8.27 -4.43 2.33
N ARG A 49 -8.95 -5.02 3.32
CA ARG A 49 -10.19 -4.46 3.84
C ARG A 49 -9.97 -3.10 4.52
N ALA A 50 -8.87 -2.94 5.26
CA ALA A 50 -8.54 -1.68 5.91
C ALA A 50 -8.29 -0.58 4.88
N LEU A 51 -7.50 -0.86 3.84
CA LEU A 51 -7.23 0.08 2.74
C LEU A 51 -8.52 0.45 1.99
N LEU A 52 -9.35 -0.53 1.61
CA LEU A 52 -10.62 -0.23 0.94
C LEU A 52 -11.56 0.62 1.79
N THR A 53 -11.56 0.40 3.10
CA THR A 53 -12.35 1.21 4.04
C THR A 53 -11.83 2.65 4.05
N GLU A 54 -10.51 2.83 4.08
CA GLU A 54 -9.88 4.14 4.04
C GLU A 54 -10.19 4.87 2.73
N VAL A 55 -10.05 4.22 1.58
CA VAL A 55 -10.43 4.79 0.27
C VAL A 55 -11.90 5.22 0.25
N GLY A 56 -12.78 4.41 0.85
CA GLY A 56 -14.18 4.76 1.04
C GLY A 56 -14.40 6.04 1.86
N GLN A 57 -13.53 6.32 2.83
CA GLN A 57 -13.58 7.49 3.70
C GLN A 57 -12.94 8.76 3.09
N MET A 58 -12.28 8.66 1.94
CA MET A 58 -11.68 9.81 1.23
C MET A 58 -12.74 10.68 0.51
N THR A 59 -13.70 11.24 1.25
CA THR A 59 -14.72 12.12 0.66
C THR A 59 -14.13 13.42 0.14
N GLY A 60 -12.98 13.84 0.67
CA GLY A 60 -12.25 15.03 0.21
C GLY A 60 -11.89 15.01 -1.27
N ILE A 61 -11.57 13.84 -1.82
CA ILE A 61 -11.25 13.70 -3.27
C ILE A 61 -12.49 14.04 -4.11
N THR A 62 -13.65 13.50 -3.73
CA THR A 62 -14.93 13.78 -4.40
C THR A 62 -15.33 15.25 -4.24
N ASP A 63 -15.15 15.82 -3.06
CA ASP A 63 -15.46 17.24 -2.83
C ASP A 63 -14.55 18.15 -3.65
N CYS A 64 -13.25 17.85 -3.71
CA CYS A 64 -12.27 18.58 -4.52
C CYS A 64 -12.61 18.49 -6.01
N ALA A 65 -12.85 17.29 -6.53
CA ALA A 65 -13.22 17.10 -7.94
C ALA A 65 -14.50 17.86 -8.31
N ASN A 66 -15.52 17.83 -7.44
CA ASN A 66 -16.75 18.57 -7.64
C ASN A 66 -16.54 20.09 -7.60
N GLN A 67 -15.65 20.59 -6.74
CA GLN A 67 -15.32 22.02 -6.69
C GLN A 67 -14.57 22.45 -7.96
N MET A 68 -13.58 21.67 -8.41
CA MET A 68 -12.84 21.93 -9.65
C MET A 68 -13.74 21.91 -10.89
N ALA A 69 -14.67 20.96 -10.97
CA ALA A 69 -15.65 20.90 -12.05
C ALA A 69 -16.61 22.10 -12.09
N ARG A 70 -16.84 22.75 -10.94
CA ARG A 70 -17.66 23.98 -10.84
C ARG A 70 -16.87 25.25 -11.18
N LEU A 71 -15.54 25.21 -11.09
CA LEU A 71 -14.70 26.34 -11.44
C LEU A 71 -14.70 26.51 -12.96
N SER A 72 -15.21 27.66 -13.41
CA SER A 72 -15.29 28.02 -14.83
C SER A 72 -13.94 28.41 -15.46
N LYS A 73 -12.89 28.59 -14.65
CA LYS A 73 -11.55 28.99 -15.09
C LYS A 73 -10.49 28.05 -14.53
N ARG A 74 -9.70 27.49 -15.44
CA ARG A 74 -8.51 26.69 -15.16
C ARG A 74 -7.37 27.58 -14.63
N PRO A 75 -6.55 27.13 -13.67
CA PRO A 75 -5.25 27.76 -13.38
C PRO A 75 -4.39 27.84 -14.66
N PRO A 76 -3.63 28.92 -14.91
CA PRO A 76 -3.29 30.04 -14.02
C PRO A 76 -4.31 31.20 -14.07
N GLY A 77 -5.41 31.06 -14.81
CA GLY A 77 -6.44 32.10 -14.94
C GLY A 77 -7.18 32.44 -13.64
N ARG A 78 -6.99 31.61 -12.61
CA ARG A 78 -7.38 31.81 -11.21
C ARG A 78 -6.49 30.90 -10.35
N GLN A 79 -5.81 31.46 -9.35
CA GLN A 79 -5.12 30.66 -8.33
C GLN A 79 -6.15 29.98 -7.42
N LEU A 80 -5.85 28.75 -7.02
CA LEU A 80 -6.69 27.97 -6.12
C LEU A 80 -6.61 28.54 -4.71
N GLN A 81 -7.76 28.86 -4.12
CA GLN A 81 -7.82 29.38 -2.76
C GLN A 81 -8.08 28.26 -1.74
N PRO A 82 -7.76 28.48 -0.45
CA PRO A 82 -8.09 27.53 0.61
C PRO A 82 -9.58 27.15 0.65
N ASP A 83 -10.47 28.10 0.34
CA ASP A 83 -11.92 27.88 0.26
C ASP A 83 -12.35 26.95 -0.89
N ASP A 84 -11.51 26.81 -1.92
CA ASP A 84 -11.72 25.92 -3.06
C ASP A 84 -11.11 24.51 -2.81
N MET A 85 -10.68 24.23 -1.57
CA MET A 85 -10.04 22.99 -1.18
C MET A 85 -10.79 22.29 -0.04
N PRO A 86 -10.86 20.94 -0.06
CA PRO A 86 -11.35 20.20 1.09
C PRO A 86 -10.30 20.26 2.23
N SER A 87 -10.74 19.94 3.46
CA SER A 87 -9.81 19.75 4.57
C SER A 87 -8.82 18.60 4.26
N PRO A 88 -7.51 18.75 4.54
CA PRO A 88 -6.54 17.66 4.36
C PRO A 88 -6.90 16.37 5.12
N ASP A 89 -7.61 16.50 6.24
CA ASP A 89 -8.06 15.38 7.07
C ASP A 89 -9.17 14.55 6.42
N SER A 90 -9.88 15.13 5.44
CA SER A 90 -10.89 14.42 4.64
C SER A 90 -10.29 13.45 3.61
N ILE A 91 -8.95 13.40 3.51
CA ILE A 91 -8.18 12.45 2.71
C ILE A 91 -7.27 11.64 3.65
N PRO A 92 -7.82 10.66 4.37
CA PRO A 92 -7.05 9.82 5.28
C PRO A 92 -6.09 8.92 4.51
N THR A 93 -4.81 8.93 4.91
CA THR A 93 -3.72 8.08 4.36
C THR A 93 -3.07 7.22 5.44
N THR A 94 -3.66 7.22 6.63
CA THR A 94 -3.09 6.65 7.87
C THR A 94 -2.91 5.14 7.81
N VAL A 95 -3.86 4.40 7.23
CA VAL A 95 -3.80 2.95 7.07
C VAL A 95 -2.70 2.61 6.09
N TYR A 96 -2.63 3.30 4.95
CA TYR A 96 -1.55 3.11 3.99
C TYR A 96 -0.17 3.37 4.59
N GLU A 97 0.02 4.51 5.26
CA GLU A 97 1.28 4.88 5.92
C GLU A 97 1.67 3.89 7.02
N ALA A 98 0.72 3.50 7.88
CA ALA A 98 0.97 2.54 8.96
C ALA A 98 1.23 1.11 8.44
N SER A 99 0.78 0.79 7.23
CA SER A 99 0.92 -0.54 6.62
C SER A 99 1.94 -0.60 5.50
N ALA A 100 2.69 0.48 5.22
CA ALA A 100 3.69 0.54 4.16
C ALA A 100 4.71 -0.61 4.23
N VAL A 101 5.13 -1.02 5.43
CA VAL A 101 6.05 -2.16 5.64
C VAL A 101 5.41 -3.50 5.21
N ASN A 102 4.10 -3.62 5.38
CA ASN A 102 3.34 -4.84 5.10
C ASN A 102 2.64 -4.81 3.74
N ILE A 103 2.78 -3.73 2.98
CA ILE A 103 2.05 -3.55 1.72
C ILE A 103 2.46 -4.59 0.68
N GLY A 104 3.72 -5.06 0.73
CA GLY A 104 4.21 -6.17 -0.08
C GLY A 104 3.38 -7.46 0.04
N LEU A 105 2.61 -7.64 1.13
CA LEU A 105 1.69 -8.77 1.28
C LEU A 105 0.51 -8.74 0.30
N LEU A 106 0.15 -7.58 -0.25
CA LEU A 106 -0.85 -7.45 -1.32
C LEU A 106 -0.36 -8.04 -2.64
N GLY A 107 0.95 -7.99 -2.90
CA GLY A 107 1.54 -8.53 -4.13
C GLY A 107 1.46 -10.05 -4.20
N GLY A 108 1.60 -10.74 -3.05
CA GLY A 108 1.70 -12.20 -3.00
C GLY A 108 2.75 -12.76 -3.99
N VAL A 109 2.75 -14.08 -4.19
CA VAL A 109 3.69 -14.75 -5.12
C VAL A 109 3.25 -14.64 -6.60
N PHE A 110 1.97 -14.29 -6.86
CA PHE A 110 1.36 -14.32 -8.21
C PHE A 110 0.41 -13.14 -8.53
N ARG A 111 0.36 -12.06 -7.74
CA ARG A 111 -0.62 -10.94 -7.91
C ARG A 111 -0.01 -9.56 -7.72
N GLY A 112 1.03 -9.25 -8.50
CA GLY A 112 1.72 -7.95 -8.45
C GLY A 112 0.84 -6.74 -8.80
N SER A 113 -0.10 -6.89 -9.74
CA SER A 113 -0.90 -5.75 -10.24
C SER A 113 -1.82 -5.11 -9.21
N GLU A 114 -2.39 -5.88 -8.27
CA GLU A 114 -3.25 -5.32 -7.21
C GLU A 114 -2.44 -4.45 -6.22
N LEU A 115 -1.17 -4.81 -5.99
CA LEU A 115 -0.26 -4.01 -5.18
C LEU A 115 0.18 -2.76 -5.94
N GLU A 116 0.60 -2.93 -7.19
CA GLU A 116 1.05 -1.83 -8.05
C GLU A 116 -0.03 -0.76 -8.17
N ASN A 117 -1.26 -1.16 -8.47
CA ASN A 117 -2.40 -0.25 -8.56
C ASN A 117 -2.73 0.44 -7.23
N ALA A 118 -2.58 -0.26 -6.10
CA ALA A 118 -2.77 0.35 -4.79
C ALA A 118 -1.68 1.41 -4.52
N VAL A 119 -0.42 1.07 -4.79
CA VAL A 119 0.71 1.99 -4.60
C VAL A 119 0.59 3.20 -5.52
N ASP A 120 0.21 3.01 -6.79
CA ASP A 120 0.00 4.11 -7.74
C ASP A 120 -1.11 5.05 -7.27
N PHE A 121 -2.29 4.50 -6.92
CA PHE A 121 -3.40 5.27 -6.39
C PHE A 121 -2.98 6.09 -5.16
N TYR A 122 -2.36 5.44 -4.16
CA TYR A 122 -1.94 6.13 -2.94
C TYR A 122 -0.80 7.12 -3.18
N SER A 123 0.07 6.89 -4.17
CA SER A 123 1.09 7.86 -4.58
C SER A 123 0.45 9.14 -5.11
N LYS A 124 -0.55 9.02 -6.00
CA LYS A 124 -1.35 10.17 -6.49
C LYS A 124 -2.07 10.88 -5.33
N VAL A 125 -2.71 10.12 -4.43
CA VAL A 125 -3.43 10.67 -3.26
C VAL A 125 -2.49 11.46 -2.34
N THR A 126 -1.34 10.89 -1.96
CA THR A 126 -0.38 11.56 -1.08
C THR A 126 0.18 12.83 -1.72
N LYS A 127 0.45 12.81 -3.03
CA LYS A 127 0.88 13.98 -3.80
C LYS A 127 -0.16 15.10 -3.69
N TYR A 128 -1.43 14.83 -4.01
CA TYR A 128 -2.48 15.86 -4.00
C TYR A 128 -2.84 16.31 -2.59
N LYS A 129 -2.85 15.41 -1.61
CA LYS A 129 -2.99 15.77 -0.20
C LYS A 129 -1.94 16.79 0.23
N GLY A 130 -0.68 16.60 -0.20
CA GLY A 130 0.39 17.57 0.05
C GLY A 130 0.15 18.93 -0.62
N VAL A 131 -0.40 18.95 -1.84
CA VAL A 131 -0.78 20.21 -2.51
C VAL A 131 -1.91 20.91 -1.77
N ILE A 132 -2.98 20.18 -1.42
CA ILE A 132 -4.13 20.70 -0.66
C ILE A 132 -3.68 21.28 0.68
N GLN A 133 -2.81 20.56 1.40
CA GLN A 133 -2.27 21.02 2.67
C GLN A 133 -1.46 22.31 2.50
N ARG A 134 -0.60 22.40 1.47
CA ARG A 134 0.14 23.63 1.19
C ARG A 134 -0.76 24.79 0.82
N ILE A 135 -1.82 24.56 0.03
CA ILE A 135 -2.79 25.62 -0.31
C ILE A 135 -3.47 26.10 0.98
N SER A 136 -3.94 25.18 1.82
CA SER A 136 -4.56 25.49 3.10
C SER A 136 -3.63 26.23 4.07
N GLU A 137 -2.32 25.96 4.05
CA GLU A 137 -1.32 26.60 4.91
C GLU A 137 -0.76 27.89 4.30
N SER A 138 -0.89 28.09 2.99
CA SER A 138 -0.38 29.27 2.26
C SER A 138 -1.02 30.59 2.69
N GLU A 139 -2.18 30.53 3.35
CA GLU A 139 -2.78 31.70 4.01
C GLU A 139 -1.89 32.25 5.14
N ASN A 140 -0.98 31.43 5.68
CA ASN A 140 -0.06 31.75 6.76
C ASN A 140 1.44 31.70 6.37
N VAL A 141 1.80 31.07 5.25
CA VAL A 141 3.18 30.87 4.81
C VAL A 141 3.38 31.40 3.40
N SER A 142 4.34 32.32 3.24
CA SER A 142 4.65 33.08 2.01
C SER A 142 5.26 32.24 0.86
N GLU A 143 5.01 30.94 0.82
CA GLU A 143 5.53 30.03 -0.21
C GLU A 143 4.45 29.76 -1.24
N GLU A 144 4.54 30.46 -2.37
CA GLU A 144 3.58 30.35 -3.48
C GLU A 144 3.74 29.01 -4.19
N ILE A 145 2.63 28.29 -4.40
CA ILE A 145 2.65 26.99 -5.07
C ILE A 145 2.72 27.23 -6.58
N PRO A 146 3.68 26.60 -7.30
CA PRO A 146 3.80 26.77 -8.74
C PRO A 146 2.49 26.49 -9.48
N ASP A 147 2.16 27.34 -10.46
CA ASP A 147 0.94 27.19 -11.27
C ASP A 147 0.83 25.81 -11.92
N THR A 148 1.96 25.22 -12.33
CA THR A 148 2.01 23.87 -12.92
C THR A 148 1.49 22.78 -11.98
N VAL A 149 1.69 22.93 -10.67
CA VAL A 149 1.20 21.98 -9.65
C VAL A 149 -0.30 22.16 -9.43
N GLN A 150 -0.79 23.40 -9.49
CA GLN A 150 -2.21 23.71 -9.39
C GLN A 150 -2.99 23.21 -10.61
N GLU A 151 -2.40 23.36 -11.80
CA GLU A 151 -2.94 22.81 -13.06
C GLU A 151 -2.98 21.28 -13.04
N ASP A 152 -1.89 20.63 -12.60
CA ASP A 152 -1.83 19.18 -12.49
C ASP A 152 -2.89 18.63 -11.52
N LEU A 153 -3.14 19.34 -10.41
CA LEU A 153 -4.24 18.99 -9.50
C LEU A 153 -5.60 19.16 -10.20
N TYR A 154 -5.85 20.29 -10.86
CA TYR A 154 -7.11 20.58 -11.55
C TYR A 154 -7.43 19.52 -12.61
N ASP A 155 -6.44 19.14 -13.42
CA ASP A 155 -6.63 18.24 -14.55
C ASP A 155 -6.82 16.77 -14.13
N ASN A 156 -6.12 16.33 -13.08
CA ASN A 156 -6.07 14.91 -12.72
C ASN A 156 -6.97 14.53 -11.53
N ILE A 157 -7.48 15.48 -10.75
CA ILE A 157 -8.32 15.15 -9.58
C ILE A 157 -9.62 14.43 -9.99
N GLY A 158 -10.14 14.70 -11.19
CA GLY A 158 -11.30 14.01 -11.75
C GLY A 158 -11.03 12.53 -12.01
N GLU A 159 -9.92 12.21 -12.68
CA GLU A 159 -9.48 10.82 -12.92
C GLU A 159 -9.26 10.07 -11.59
N LEU A 160 -8.69 10.76 -10.59
CA LEU A 160 -8.49 10.16 -9.27
C LEU A 160 -9.82 9.85 -8.56
N GLU A 161 -10.82 10.70 -8.72
CA GLU A 161 -12.17 10.49 -8.20
C GLU A 161 -12.85 9.29 -8.87
N GLU A 162 -12.73 9.19 -10.20
CA GLU A 162 -13.24 8.05 -10.97
C GLU A 162 -12.59 6.74 -10.53
N THR A 163 -11.26 6.74 -10.38
CA THR A 163 -10.49 5.60 -9.90
C THR A 163 -10.92 5.20 -8.49
N ARG A 164 -11.10 6.18 -7.59
CA ARG A 164 -11.63 5.95 -6.24
C ARG A 164 -13.02 5.30 -6.29
N ALA A 165 -13.94 5.86 -7.08
CA ALA A 165 -15.29 5.35 -7.23
C ALA A 165 -15.29 3.90 -7.77
N GLU A 166 -14.37 3.59 -8.69
CA GLU A 166 -14.17 2.23 -9.20
C GLU A 166 -13.64 1.28 -8.12
N ILE A 167 -12.64 1.70 -7.33
CA ILE A 167 -12.09 0.91 -6.23
C ILE A 167 -13.17 0.58 -5.20
N VAL A 168 -13.98 1.57 -4.82
CA VAL A 168 -15.07 1.43 -3.85
C VAL A 168 -16.15 0.49 -4.41
N SER A 169 -16.59 0.70 -5.65
CA SER A 169 -17.66 -0.11 -6.26
C SER A 169 -17.24 -1.56 -6.50
N ARG A 170 -16.01 -1.80 -6.95
CA ARG A 170 -15.49 -3.15 -7.24
C ARG A 170 -14.84 -3.82 -6.03
N SER A 171 -14.62 -3.09 -4.93
CA SER A 171 -13.93 -3.56 -3.73
C SER A 171 -12.56 -4.19 -4.03
N LYS A 172 -11.83 -3.62 -5.00
CA LYS A 172 -10.50 -4.06 -5.44
C LYS A 172 -9.75 -2.88 -6.05
N PHE A 173 -8.43 -2.93 -5.98
CA PHE A 173 -7.59 -2.01 -6.74
C PHE A 173 -7.58 -2.44 -8.21
N VAL A 174 -7.82 -1.47 -9.08
CA VAL A 174 -7.96 -1.59 -10.54
C VAL A 174 -6.96 -0.63 -11.17
N GLU A 175 -6.55 -0.91 -12.41
CA GLU A 175 -5.68 0.01 -13.13
C GLU A 175 -6.43 1.34 -13.28
N GLY A 176 -5.76 2.42 -12.88
CA GLY A 176 -6.15 3.80 -13.18
C GLY A 176 -5.61 4.19 -14.54
#